data_AF-A0A7W5UZQ1-F1
#
_entry.id   AF-A0A7W5UZQ1-F1
#
_cell.length_a   1.000
_cell.length_b   1.000
_cell.length_c   1.000
_cell.angle_alpha   90.00
_cell.angle_beta   90.00
_cell.angle_gamma   90.00
#
_symmetry.space_group_name_H-M   'P 1'
#
loop_
_entity.id
_entity.type
_entity.pdbx_description
1 polymer ?
#
loop_
_entity_poly.entity_id
_entity_poly.type
_entity_poly.pdbx_seq_one_letter_code
_entity_poly.pdbx_strand_id
1 'polypeptide(L)'
;MDASGEERWLRVLREHAARLAFPDWTSGPDDWPSFYTSFDDAAEPYMEVTVYRGVDRIHYRRYTGDELAAFWARLLDSLTE
;
A
#
# COMPACT_ATOMS: atom_id res chain seq x y z
N MET A 1 -9.70 -22.64 2.53
CA MET A 1 -10.01 -22.06 1.20
C MET A 1 -8.74 -21.43 0.69
N ASP A 2 -8.20 -21.94 -0.41
CA ASP A 2 -7.09 -21.25 -1.08
C ASP A 2 -7.61 -19.90 -1.59
N ALA A 3 -6.93 -18.83 -1.20
CA ALA A 3 -7.16 -17.52 -1.79
C ALA A 3 -6.93 -17.64 -3.31
N SER A 4 -7.88 -17.11 -4.09
CA SER A 4 -7.77 -17.02 -5.53
C SER A 4 -6.44 -16.38 -5.92
N GLY A 5 -5.95 -16.65 -7.14
CA GLY A 5 -4.69 -16.06 -7.61
C GLY A 5 -4.65 -14.54 -7.48
N GLU A 6 -5.81 -13.90 -7.69
CA GLU A 6 -6.01 -12.45 -7.54
C GLU A 6 -5.89 -11.98 -6.09
N GLU A 7 -6.54 -12.65 -5.13
CA GLU A 7 -6.43 -12.32 -3.70
C GLU A 7 -4.99 -12.47 -3.18
N ARG A 8 -4.27 -13.49 -3.66
CA ARG A 8 -2.85 -13.67 -3.34
C ARG A 8 -2.00 -12.53 -3.90
N TRP A 9 -2.24 -12.15 -5.16
CA TRP A 9 -1.51 -11.06 -5.80
C TRP A 9 -1.77 -9.71 -5.11
N LEU A 10 -3.04 -9.40 -4.79
CA LEU A 10 -3.40 -8.19 -4.06
C LEU A 10 -2.78 -8.14 -2.66
N ARG A 11 -2.67 -9.27 -1.98
CA ARG A 11 -1.99 -9.35 -0.68
C ARG A 11 -0.49 -9.03 -0.81
N VAL A 12 0.19 -9.59 -1.81
CA VAL A 12 1.61 -9.28 -2.08
C VAL A 12 1.79 -7.81 -2.40
N LEU A 13 0.94 -7.24 -3.27
CA LEU A 13 0.99 -5.82 -3.62
C LEU A 13 0.84 -4.90 -2.38
N ARG A 14 -0.13 -5.19 -1.51
CA ARG A 14 -0.35 -4.44 -0.25
C ARG A 14 0.85 -4.52 0.69
N GLU A 15 1.44 -5.70 0.82
CA GLU A 15 2.60 -5.93 1.68
C GLU A 15 3.83 -5.16 1.16
N HIS A 16 4.11 -5.22 -0.15
CA HIS A 16 5.20 -4.47 -0.77
C HIS A 16 4.99 -2.96 -0.65
N ALA A 17 3.77 -2.48 -0.90
CA ALA A 17 3.43 -1.07 -0.73
C ALA A 17 3.68 -0.58 0.71
N ALA A 18 3.27 -1.35 1.72
CA ALA A 18 3.50 -0.98 3.12
C ALA A 18 4.98 -1.00 3.52
N ARG A 19 5.77 -1.97 3.06
CA ARG A 19 7.23 -1.98 3.31
C ARG A 19 7.96 -0.80 2.67
N LEU A 20 7.55 -0.41 1.46
CA LEU A 20 8.11 0.77 0.79
C LEU A 20 7.69 2.07 1.47
N ALA A 21 6.44 2.16 1.92
CA ALA A 21 5.93 3.35 2.60
C ALA A 21 6.48 3.52 4.02
N PHE A 22 6.72 2.40 4.72
CA PHE A 22 7.13 2.32 6.13
C PHE A 22 8.31 1.34 6.30
N PRO A 23 9.55 1.74 5.96
CA PRO A 23 10.71 0.84 6.02
C PRO A 23 11.04 0.31 7.43
N ASP A 24 10.69 1.07 8.47
CA ASP A 24 10.92 0.68 9.87
C ASP A 24 9.78 -0.17 10.46
N TRP A 25 8.68 -0.37 9.72
CA TRP A 25 7.57 -1.20 10.17
C TRP A 25 7.94 -2.69 10.00
N THR A 26 7.84 -3.42 11.11
CA THR A 26 7.95 -4.89 11.12
C THR A 26 6.55 -5.46 11.21
N SER A 27 6.15 -6.31 10.25
CA SER A 27 4.77 -6.81 10.22
C SER A 27 4.43 -7.68 11.42
N GLY A 28 3.33 -7.36 12.07
CA GLY A 28 2.69 -8.18 13.10
C GLY A 28 1.64 -9.12 12.52
N PRO A 29 1.26 -10.18 13.24
CA PRO A 29 0.24 -11.14 12.79
C PRO A 29 -1.16 -10.52 12.66
N ASP A 30 -1.45 -9.46 13.42
CA ASP A 30 -2.71 -8.72 13.39
C ASP A 30 -2.64 -7.45 12.52
N ASP A 31 -1.50 -7.20 11.89
CA ASP A 31 -1.31 -6.03 11.05
C ASP A 31 -1.91 -6.29 9.66
N TRP A 32 -2.70 -5.32 9.19
CA TRP A 32 -3.33 -5.38 7.89
C TRP A 32 -2.95 -4.16 7.04
N PRO A 33 -2.04 -4.36 6.07
CA PRO A 33 -1.75 -3.39 5.03
C PRO A 33 -2.92 -3.17 4.08
N SER A 34 -3.21 -1.91 3.80
CA SER A 34 -4.17 -1.46 2.81
C SER A 34 -3.49 -0.43 1.90
N PHE A 35 -3.77 -0.50 0.61
CA PHE A 35 -3.49 0.59 -0.31
C PHE A 35 -4.78 0.94 -1.04
N TYR A 36 -5.00 2.24 -1.21
CA TYR A 36 -6.17 2.80 -1.86
C TYR A 36 -5.73 3.88 -2.85
N THR A 37 -6.38 3.95 -4.00
CA THR A 37 -6.08 4.92 -5.06
C THR A 37 -7.38 5.57 -5.50
N SER A 38 -7.38 6.90 -5.62
CA SER A 38 -8.58 7.66 -6.02
C SER A 38 -8.18 9.03 -6.59
N PHE A 39 -9.19 9.85 -6.85
CA PHE A 39 -9.04 11.25 -7.22
C PHE A 39 -9.65 12.12 -6.13
N ASP A 40 -9.04 13.26 -5.84
CA ASP A 40 -9.61 14.23 -4.91
C ASP A 40 -10.64 15.15 -5.60
N ASP A 41 -11.18 16.12 -4.86
CA ASP A 41 -12.19 17.06 -5.35
C ASP A 41 -11.68 17.95 -6.51
N ALA A 42 -10.35 18.10 -6.65
CA ALA A 42 -9.71 18.81 -7.74
C ALA A 42 -9.40 17.90 -8.95
N ALA A 43 -9.87 16.64 -8.91
CA ALA A 43 -9.54 15.59 -9.87
C ALA A 43 -8.05 15.25 -9.93
N GLU A 44 -7.29 15.51 -8.87
CA GLU A 44 -5.89 15.09 -8.78
C GLU A 44 -5.81 13.65 -8.25
N PRO A 45 -5.04 12.77 -8.91
CA PRO A 45 -4.89 11.40 -8.44
C PRO A 45 -4.09 11.37 -7.15
N TYR A 46 -4.49 10.49 -6.24
CA TYR A 46 -3.75 10.20 -5.01
C TYR A 46 -3.76 8.71 -4.68
N MET A 47 -2.79 8.31 -3.86
CA MET A 47 -2.75 7.01 -3.23
C MET A 47 -2.62 7.18 -1.72
N GLU A 48 -3.25 6.30 -0.96
CA GLU A 48 -3.05 6.14 0.46
C GLU A 48 -2.50 4.74 0.75
N VAL A 49 -1.45 4.67 1.55
CA VAL A 49 -0.94 3.43 2.12
C VAL A 49 -1.14 3.47 3.62
N THR A 50 -1.78 2.44 4.15
CA THR A 50 -2.20 2.39 5.54
C THR A 50 -1.91 1.02 6.12
N VAL A 51 -1.42 0.96 7.36
CA VAL A 51 -1.36 -0.29 8.13
C VAL A 51 -2.32 -0.17 9.29
N TYR A 52 -3.23 -1.13 9.40
CA TYR A 52 -4.16 -1.26 10.51
C TYR A 52 -3.69 -2.34 11.48
N ARG A 53 -4.06 -2.20 12.75
CA ARG A 53 -4.02 -3.28 13.74
C ARG A 53 -5.39 -3.33 14.42
N GLY A 54 -6.17 -4.37 14.13
CA GLY A 54 -7.60 -4.35 14.46
C GLY A 54 -8.32 -3.20 13.76
N VAL A 55 -8.93 -2.29 14.52
CA VAL A 55 -9.60 -1.07 13.98
C VAL A 55 -8.69 0.16 13.97
N ASP A 56 -7.51 0.07 14.57
CA ASP A 56 -6.62 1.20 14.74
C ASP A 56 -5.70 1.36 13.52
N ARG A 57 -5.61 2.59 13.03
CA ARG A 57 -4.67 2.97 11.98
C ARG A 57 -3.31 3.30 12.59
N ILE A 58 -2.36 2.36 12.52
CA ILE A 58 -1.04 2.49 13.15
C ILE A 58 -0.01 3.20 12.26
N HIS A 59 -0.14 3.08 10.93
CA HIS A 59 0.68 3.81 9.96
C HIS A 59 -0.21 4.35 8.84
N TYR A 60 0.09 5.55 8.35
CA TYR A 60 -0.63 6.18 7.25
C TYR A 60 0.30 7.10 6.46
N ARG A 61 0.22 7.01 5.14
CA ARG A 61 0.87 7.94 4.23
C ARG A 61 0.02 8.13 3.00
N ARG A 62 -0.07 9.38 2.55
CA ARG A 62 -0.74 9.76 1.30
C ARG A 62 0.30 10.29 0.32
N TYR A 63 0.18 9.86 -0.93
CA TYR A 63 1.03 10.24 -2.04
C TYR A 63 0.20 10.99 -3.08
N THR A 64 0.72 12.11 -3.56
CA THR A 64 0.11 12.93 -4.63
C THR A 64 1.19 13.40 -5.60
N GLY A 65 0.79 13.90 -6.77
CA GLY A 65 1.69 14.51 -7.74
C GLY A 65 2.93 13.66 -8.09
N ASP A 66 4.11 14.27 -8.06
CA ASP A 66 5.37 13.60 -8.38
C ASP A 66 5.73 12.48 -7.39
N GLU A 67 5.34 12.62 -6.11
CA GLU A 67 5.58 11.59 -5.10
C GLU A 67 4.77 10.32 -5.40
N LEU A 68 3.54 10.49 -5.91
CA LEU A 68 2.70 9.37 -6.37
C LEU A 68 3.34 8.63 -7.54
N ALA A 69 3.81 9.34 -8.56
CA ALA A 69 4.45 8.73 -9.71
C ALA A 69 5.74 7.98 -9.32
N ALA A 70 6.58 8.61 -8.49
CA ALA A 70 7.79 8.00 -7.97
C ALA A 70 7.51 6.76 -7.11
N PHE A 71 6.46 6.81 -6.28
CA PHE A 71 6.07 5.66 -5.45
C PHE A 71 5.61 4.48 -6.30
N TRP A 72 4.75 4.73 -7.30
CA TRP A 72 4.31 3.68 -8.22
C TRP A 72 5.47 3.01 -8.97
N ALA A 73 6.42 3.81 -9.47
CA ALA A 73 7.59 3.28 -10.16
C ALA A 73 8.38 2.33 -9.26
N ARG A 74 8.65 2.72 -8.00
CA ARG A 74 9.36 1.89 -7.03
C ARG A 74 8.56 0.65 -6.61
N LEU A 75 7.24 0.76 -6.49
CA LEU A 75 6.39 -0.36 -6.15
C LEU A 75 6.40 -1.43 -7.26
N LEU A 76 6.25 -1.01 -8.52
CA LEU A 76 6.27 -1.94 -9.66
C LEU A 76 7.64 -2.61 -9.83
N ASP A 77 8.72 -1.85 -9.67
CA ASP A 77 10.10 -2.37 -9.68
C ASP A 77 10.29 -3.46 -8.61
N SER A 78 9.82 -3.20 -7.37
CA SER A 78 9.92 -4.16 -6.25
C SER A 78 9.16 -5.48 -6.43
N LEU A 79 8.25 -5.56 -7.41
CA LEU A 79 7.46 -6.76 -7.72
C LEU A 79 8.07 -7.59 -8.84
N THR A 80 9.06 -7.04 -9.55
CA THR A 80 9.73 -7.71 -10.67
C THR A 80 11.07 -8.35 -10.31
N GLU A 81 11.57 -8.10 -9.10
CA GLU A 81 12.78 -8.71 -8.51
C GLU A 81 12.52 -10.05 -7.79
#